data_AF-A0AA37PCG6-F1
#
_entry.id   AF-A0AA37PCG6-F1
#
_cell.length_a   1.000
_cell.length_b   1.000
_cell.length_c   1.000
_cell.angle_alpha   90.00
_cell.angle_beta   90.00
_cell.angle_gamma   90.00
#
_symmetry.space_group_name_H-M   'P 1'
#
loop_
_entity.id
_entity.type
_entity.pdbx_description
1 polymer ?
#
loop_
_entity_poly.entity_id
_entity_poly.type
_entity_poly.pdbx_seq_one_letter_code
_entity_poly.pdbx_strand_id
1 'polypeptide(L)'
;MAVSFSETEANSFTSQHASSRVVIACINSPTNITLAGDIASLDRLEELLHSRRILNQRLRVDVAYHSSHMEAMATNYQKAISQVVLGERIQGRTMFSAVTGEEIHVTDLGSTYWIKNLVSQVKFSGCSH
;
A
#
# COMPACT_ATOMS: atom_id res chain seq x y z
N MET A 1 -9.70 -3.42 2.21
CA MET A 1 -10.88 -2.65 2.66
C MET A 1 -10.46 -1.19 2.82
N ALA A 2 -11.19 -0.26 2.22
CA ALA A 2 -10.97 1.17 2.45
C ALA A 2 -11.72 1.62 3.70
N VAL A 3 -11.11 2.46 4.54
CA VAL A 3 -11.67 2.95 5.80
C VAL A 3 -11.36 4.44 5.94
N SER A 4 -12.34 5.18 6.45
CA SER A 4 -12.20 6.60 6.77
C SER A 4 -11.44 6.80 8.08
N PHE A 5 -10.11 6.76 8.01
CA PHE A 5 -9.21 7.00 9.13
C PHE A 5 -8.10 7.99 8.75
N SER A 6 -7.58 8.70 9.74
CA SER A 6 -6.23 9.26 9.67
C SER A 6 -5.16 8.20 9.88
N GLU A 7 -3.92 8.52 9.51
CA GLU A 7 -2.79 7.61 9.70
C GLU A 7 -2.60 7.23 11.18
N THR A 8 -2.74 8.20 12.10
CA THR A 8 -2.64 7.97 13.53
C THR A 8 -3.76 7.07 14.05
N GLU A 9 -5.00 7.28 13.59
CA GLU A 9 -6.13 6.41 13.92
C GLU A 9 -5.92 4.98 13.40
N ALA A 10 -5.46 4.83 12.16
CA ALA A 10 -5.20 3.52 11.57
C ALA A 10 -4.08 2.77 12.32
N ASN A 11 -3.00 3.46 12.70
CA ASN A 11 -1.91 2.86 13.49
C ASN A 11 -2.38 2.45 14.88
N SER A 12 -3.15 3.31 15.56
CA SER A 12 -3.73 2.99 16.88
C SER A 12 -4.69 1.81 16.79
N PHE A 13 -5.57 1.82 15.79
CA PHE A 13 -6.57 0.79 15.58
C PHE A 13 -5.95 -0.58 15.25
N THR A 14 -5.00 -0.64 14.31
CA THR A 14 -4.30 -1.88 13.97
C THR A 14 -3.49 -2.42 15.15
N SER A 15 -2.88 -1.54 15.96
CA SER A 15 -2.16 -1.94 17.18
C SER A 15 -3.10 -2.53 18.25
N GLN A 16 -4.26 -1.90 18.48
CA GLN A 16 -5.29 -2.42 19.40
C GLN A 16 -5.89 -3.75 18.93
N HIS A 17 -5.87 -3.99 17.63
CA HIS A 17 -6.40 -5.19 16.99
C HIS A 17 -5.30 -6.06 16.38
N ALA A 18 -4.09 -6.08 16.97
CA ALA A 18 -2.95 -6.82 16.43
C ALA A 18 -3.22 -8.33 16.23
N SER A 19 -4.12 -8.91 17.03
CA SER A 19 -4.57 -10.31 16.88
C SER A 19 -5.36 -10.59 15.59
N SER A 20 -5.89 -9.55 14.94
CA SER A 20 -6.63 -9.64 13.67
C SER A 20 -5.72 -9.79 12.45
N ARG A 21 -4.38 -9.71 12.59
CA ARG A 21 -3.44 -9.82 11.45
C ARG A 21 -3.74 -8.87 10.28
N VAL A 22 -4.45 -7.76 10.54
CA VAL A 22 -4.73 -6.71 9.57
C VAL A 22 -3.56 -5.72 9.58
N VAL A 23 -3.12 -5.33 8.39
CA VAL A 23 -2.04 -4.35 8.15
C VAL A 23 -2.55 -3.16 7.35
N ILE A 24 -1.86 -2.03 7.47
CA ILE A 24 -2.12 -0.87 6.61
C ILE A 24 -1.44 -1.12 5.25
N ALA A 25 -2.25 -1.30 4.21
CA ALA A 25 -1.79 -1.53 2.84
C ALA A 25 -1.45 -0.22 2.12
N CYS A 26 -2.27 0.82 2.33
CA CYS A 26 -2.10 2.09 1.64
C CYS A 26 -2.63 3.25 2.48
N ILE A 27 -1.94 4.38 2.44
CA ILE A 27 -2.44 5.68 2.88
C ILE A 27 -2.84 6.45 1.63
N ASN A 28 -4.13 6.39 1.27
CA ASN A 28 -4.65 7.05 0.06
C ASN A 28 -4.73 8.56 0.25
N SER A 29 -5.13 9.02 1.43
CA SER A 29 -5.19 10.43 1.81
C SER A 29 -5.08 10.59 3.34
N PRO A 30 -4.98 11.81 3.89
CA PRO A 30 -4.96 12.05 5.33
C PRO A 30 -6.19 11.53 6.08
N THR A 31 -7.27 11.14 5.39
CA THR A 31 -8.52 10.64 5.97
C THR A 31 -9.02 9.36 5.30
N ASN A 32 -8.22 8.72 4.44
CA ASN A 32 -8.61 7.52 3.72
C ASN A 32 -7.46 6.51 3.66
N ILE A 33 -7.66 5.36 4.29
CA ILE A 33 -6.66 4.33 4.47
C ILE A 33 -7.19 3.00 3.94
N THR A 34 -6.32 2.23 3.29
CA THR A 34 -6.62 0.86 2.89
C THR A 34 -6.00 -0.12 3.88
N LEU A 35 -6.83 -0.97 4.46
CA LEU A 35 -6.44 -2.08 5.31
C LEU A 35 -6.46 -3.39 4.50
N ALA A 36 -5.47 -4.24 4.71
CA ALA A 36 -5.37 -5.58 4.14
C ALA A 36 -5.23 -6.64 5.23
N GLY A 37 -5.82 -7.80 5.01
CA GLY A 37 -5.82 -8.92 5.94
C GLY A 37 -6.56 -10.11 5.32
N ASP A 38 -6.63 -11.21 6.05
CA ASP A 38 -7.45 -12.35 5.69
C ASP A 38 -8.95 -12.00 5.77
N ILE A 39 -9.76 -12.73 4.99
CA ILE A 39 -11.20 -12.47 4.84
C ILE A 39 -11.89 -12.45 6.21
N ALA A 40 -11.63 -13.46 7.05
CA ALA A 40 -12.24 -13.58 8.37
C ALA A 40 -11.88 -12.43 9.33
N SER A 41 -10.68 -11.85 9.19
CA SER A 41 -10.30 -10.70 10.01
C SER A 41 -10.88 -9.40 9.48
N LEU A 42 -10.94 -9.22 8.16
CA LEU A 42 -11.63 -8.08 7.57
C LEU A 42 -13.13 -8.10 7.87
N ASP A 43 -13.78 -9.27 7.92
CA ASP A 43 -15.19 -9.42 8.29
C ASP A 43 -15.46 -8.94 9.73
N ARG A 44 -14.66 -9.42 10.69
CA ARG A 44 -14.73 -8.97 12.09
C ARG A 44 -14.48 -7.47 12.22
N LEU A 45 -13.58 -6.94 11.41
CA LEU A 45 -13.24 -5.52 11.43
C LEU A 45 -14.39 -4.67 10.87
N GLU A 46 -15.03 -5.13 9.79
CA GLU A 46 -16.19 -4.48 9.18
C GLU A 46 -17.37 -4.36 10.17
N GLU A 47 -17.66 -5.43 10.91
CA GLU A 47 -18.66 -5.41 11.99
C GLU A 47 -18.34 -4.36 13.07
N LEU A 48 -17.08 -4.30 13.50
CA LEU A 48 -16.61 -3.33 14.50
C LEU A 48 -16.67 -1.88 13.97
N LEU A 49 -16.29 -1.66 12.72
CA LEU A 49 -16.33 -0.34 12.09
C LEU A 49 -17.79 0.13 11.94
N HIS A 50 -18.70 -0.77 11.57
CA HIS A 50 -20.14 -0.49 11.55
C HIS A 50 -20.69 -0.14 12.93
N SER A 51 -20.31 -0.87 13.98
CA SER A 51 -20.76 -0.55 15.35
C SER A 51 -20.30 0.82 15.82
N ARG A 52 -19.15 1.29 15.30
CA ARG A 52 -18.58 2.61 15.57
C ARG A 52 -19.01 3.69 14.58
N ARG A 53 -19.88 3.37 13.62
CA ARG A 53 -20.35 4.26 12.54
C ARG A 53 -19.21 4.86 11.69
N ILE A 54 -18.13 4.09 11.52
CA ILE A 54 -17.01 4.48 10.67
C ILE A 54 -17.28 4.02 9.24
N LEU A 55 -17.16 4.95 8.29
CA LEU A 55 -17.30 4.67 6.87
C LEU A 55 -16.20 3.70 6.43
N ASN A 56 -16.61 2.60 5.82
CA ASN A 56 -15.71 1.59 5.28
C ASN A 56 -16.31 0.96 4.02
N GLN A 57 -15.46 0.42 3.15
CA GLN A 57 -15.86 -0.25 1.92
C GLN A 57 -14.95 -1.43 1.60
N ARG A 58 -15.55 -2.60 1.39
CA ARG A 58 -14.85 -3.78 0.88
C ARG A 58 -14.35 -3.50 -0.54
N LEU A 59 -13.05 -3.73 -0.78
CA LEU A 59 -12.48 -3.69 -2.12
C LEU A 59 -12.52 -5.12 -2.67
N ARG A 60 -13.12 -5.31 -3.84
CA ARG A 60 -13.09 -6.59 -4.56
C ARG A 60 -11.73 -6.70 -5.26
N VAL A 61 -10.76 -7.24 -4.55
CA VAL A 61 -9.44 -7.57 -5.09
C VAL A 61 -9.17 -9.04 -4.78
N ASP A 62 -9.02 -9.84 -5.83
CA ASP A 62 -8.78 -11.30 -5.74
C ASP A 62 -7.39 -11.66 -5.22
N VAL A 63 -6.53 -10.65 -5.03
CA VAL A 63 -5.15 -10.81 -4.56
C VAL A 63 -4.96 -9.91 -3.35
N ALA A 64 -4.73 -10.51 -2.18
CA ALA A 64 -4.30 -9.79 -0.99
C ALA A 64 -2.88 -9.28 -1.24
N TYR A 65 -2.76 -8.02 -1.67
CA TYR A 65 -1.50 -7.39 -2.10
C TYR A 65 -0.39 -7.31 -1.03
N HIS A 66 -0.58 -7.81 0.20
CA HIS A 66 0.47 -7.82 1.23
C HIS A 66 0.42 -9.08 2.12
N SER A 67 0.65 -10.24 1.50
CA SER A 67 0.96 -11.48 2.24
C SER A 67 2.25 -12.08 1.68
N SER A 68 2.86 -13.01 2.42
CA SER A 68 4.04 -13.83 2.02
C SER A 68 3.97 -14.40 0.59
N HIS A 69 2.79 -14.43 -0.02
CA HIS A 69 2.56 -14.75 -1.42
C HIS A 69 3.22 -13.75 -2.40
N MET A 70 3.25 -12.45 -2.07
CA MET A 70 3.93 -11.43 -2.87
C MET A 70 5.45 -11.54 -2.78
N GLU A 71 5.98 -11.85 -1.59
CA GLU A 71 7.42 -12.12 -1.44
C GLU A 71 7.86 -13.32 -2.28
N ALA A 72 7.02 -14.37 -2.36
CA ALA A 72 7.27 -15.52 -3.24
C ALA A 72 7.27 -15.15 -4.73
N MET A 73 6.46 -14.17 -5.15
CA MET A 73 6.46 -13.66 -6.52
C MET A 73 7.54 -12.61 -6.80
N ALA A 74 8.05 -11.94 -5.77
CA ALA A 74 9.02 -10.86 -5.90
C ALA A 74 10.28 -11.31 -6.65
N THR A 75 10.81 -12.51 -6.37
CA THR A 75 11.99 -13.02 -7.08
C THR A 75 11.75 -13.22 -8.57
N ASN A 76 10.59 -13.76 -8.96
CA ASN A 76 10.24 -13.96 -10.37
C ASN A 76 10.01 -12.62 -11.07
N TYR A 77 9.34 -11.68 -10.39
CA TYR A 77 9.11 -10.34 -10.88
C TYR A 77 10.45 -9.59 -11.08
N GLN A 78 11.38 -9.69 -10.13
CA GLN A 78 12.69 -9.05 -10.19
C GLN A 78 13.47 -9.52 -11.43
N LYS A 79 13.47 -10.82 -11.69
CA LYS A 79 14.10 -11.39 -12.89
C LYS A 79 13.45 -10.86 -14.17
N ALA A 80 12.12 -10.81 -14.23
CA ALA A 80 11.41 -10.31 -15.40
C ALA A 80 11.73 -8.84 -15.72
N ILE A 81 11.85 -7.99 -14.70
CA ILE A 81 12.12 -6.56 -14.90
C ILE A 81 13.62 -6.21 -14.90
N SER A 82 14.51 -7.16 -14.61
CA SER A 82 15.95 -6.92 -14.51
C SER A 82 16.59 -6.41 -15.80
N GLN A 83 15.98 -6.68 -16.95
CA GLN A 83 16.45 -6.26 -18.27
C GLN A 83 15.83 -4.94 -18.75
N VAL A 84 14.96 -4.32 -17.94
CA VAL A 84 14.38 -3.03 -18.27
C VAL A 84 15.45 -1.95 -18.16
N VAL A 85 15.72 -1.29 -19.28
CA VAL A 85 16.63 -0.15 -19.34
C VAL A 85 15.87 1.10 -18.91
N LEU A 86 16.47 1.86 -17.99
CA LEU A 86 15.91 3.13 -17.55
C LEU A 86 15.99 4.14 -18.70
N GLY A 87 14.87 4.82 -18.94
CA GLY A 87 14.83 5.93 -19.89
C GLY A 87 15.54 7.17 -19.36
N GLU A 88 15.50 8.24 -20.15
CA GLU A 88 16.02 9.54 -19.74
C GLU A 88 14.93 10.37 -19.03
N ARG A 89 15.37 11.34 -18.23
CA ARG A 89 14.45 12.32 -17.63
C ARG A 89 13.78 13.14 -18.72
N ILE A 90 12.46 13.11 -18.75
CA ILE A 90 11.66 14.02 -19.58
C ILE A 90 11.60 15.37 -18.88
N GLN A 91 12.14 16.42 -19.51
CA GLN A 91 12.08 17.79 -18.98
C GLN A 91 10.63 18.22 -18.72
N GLY A 92 10.42 18.95 -17.62
CA GLY A 92 9.10 19.43 -17.20
C GLY A 92 8.19 18.37 -16.58
N ARG A 93 8.67 17.13 -16.38
CA ARG A 93 7.94 16.07 -15.68
C ARG A 93 8.69 15.64 -14.42
N THR A 94 7.95 15.57 -13.33
CA THR A 94 8.43 15.08 -12.03
C THR A 94 7.62 13.86 -11.64
N MET A 95 8.30 12.83 -11.15
CA MET A 95 7.65 11.64 -10.59
C MET A 95 7.83 11.67 -9.07
N PHE A 96 6.74 11.46 -8.35
CA PHE A 96 6.74 11.22 -6.91
C PHE A 96 6.60 9.72 -6.67
N SER A 97 7.47 9.20 -5.81
CA SER A 97 7.51 7.79 -5.48
C SER A 97 6.41 7.46 -4.48
N ALA A 98 5.52 6.55 -4.86
CA ALA A 98 4.46 6.07 -3.98
C ALA A 98 4.98 5.23 -2.80
N VAL A 99 6.27 4.91 -2.76
CA VAL A 99 6.93 4.20 -1.64
C VAL A 99 7.44 5.17 -0.57
N THR A 100 8.04 6.27 -1.02
CA THR A 100 8.69 7.25 -0.14
C THR A 100 7.79 8.44 0.15
N GLY A 101 6.88 8.78 -0.76
CA GLY A 101 6.11 10.02 -0.73
C GLY A 101 6.91 11.24 -1.20
N GLU A 102 8.05 11.05 -1.87
CA GLU A 102 8.99 12.12 -2.26
C GLU A 102 9.30 12.06 -3.76
N GLU A 103 9.83 13.16 -4.33
CA GLU A 103 10.34 13.17 -5.71
C GLU A 103 11.42 12.09 -5.88
N ILE A 104 11.36 11.33 -6.97
CA ILE A 104 12.32 10.27 -7.28
C ILE A 104 13.01 10.55 -8.62
N HIS A 105 14.33 10.32 -8.66
CA HIS A 105 15.11 10.44 -9.89
C HIS A 105 14.96 9.19 -10.76
N VAL A 106 15.05 9.38 -12.08
CA VAL A 106 14.92 8.29 -13.06
C VAL A 106 15.97 7.19 -12.85
N THR A 107 17.17 7.56 -12.39
CA THR A 107 18.25 6.62 -12.04
C THR A 107 17.88 5.66 -10.92
N ASP A 108 16.90 6.01 -10.09
CA ASP A 108 16.49 5.22 -8.94
C ASP A 108 15.30 4.30 -9.26
N LEU A 109 14.69 4.42 -10.45
CA LEU A 109 13.53 3.62 -10.89
C LEU A 109 13.89 2.22 -11.41
N GLY A 110 15.01 1.66 -10.94
CA GLY A 110 15.49 0.33 -11.32
C GLY A 110 14.67 -0.82 -10.74
N SER A 111 15.05 -2.05 -11.06
CA SER A 111 14.36 -3.28 -10.62
C SER A 111 14.18 -3.36 -9.10
N THR A 112 15.17 -2.92 -8.33
CA THR A 112 15.12 -2.87 -6.86
C THR A 112 14.00 -1.95 -6.35
N TYR A 113 13.79 -0.80 -7.00
CA TYR A 113 12.71 0.11 -6.61
C TYR A 113 11.34 -0.50 -6.87
N TRP A 114 11.15 -1.12 -8.04
CA TRP A 114 9.87 -1.73 -8.38
C TRP A 114 9.52 -2.92 -7.48
N ILE A 115 10.52 -3.69 -7.04
CA ILE A 115 10.31 -4.72 -6.02
C ILE A 115 9.91 -4.09 -4.70
N LYS A 116 10.61 -3.04 -4.27
CA LYS A 116 10.25 -2.30 -3.06
C LYS A 116 8.83 -1.75 -3.14
N ASN A 117 8.43 -1.19 -4.28
CA ASN A 117 7.09 -0.69 -4.53
C ASN A 117 6.03 -1.81 -4.52
N LEU A 118 6.38 -3.02 -4.98
CA LEU A 118 5.48 -4.16 -4.96
C LEU A 118 5.17 -4.66 -3.54
N VAL A 119 6.17 -4.64 -2.65
CA VAL A 119 6.05 -5.22 -1.30
C VAL A 119 5.78 -4.20 -0.19
N SER A 120 6.10 -2.92 -0.42
CA SER A 120 5.95 -1.86 0.58
C SER A 120 4.56 -1.25 0.57
N GLN A 121 4.18 -0.68 1.71
CA GLN A 121 3.00 0.14 1.84
C GLN A 121 3.06 1.35 0.89
N VAL A 122 1.94 1.63 0.22
CA VAL A 122 1.80 2.78 -0.68
C VAL A 122 1.46 4.05 0.12
N LYS A 123 2.23 5.11 -0.06
CA LYS A 123 2.11 6.44 0.57
C LYS A 123 1.68 7.50 -0.44
N PHE A 124 0.43 7.43 -0.89
CA PHE A 124 -0.08 8.35 -1.91
C PHE A 124 -0.25 9.78 -1.38
N SER A 125 -0.58 9.94 -0.09
CA SER A 125 -0.77 11.25 0.54
C SER A 125 0.44 12.18 0.47
N GLY A 126 1.67 11.65 0.48
CA GLY A 126 2.90 12.44 0.32
C GLY A 126 3.21 12.84 -1.13
N CYS A 127 2.59 12.19 -2.12
CA CYS A 127 2.88 12.41 -3.54
C CYS A 127 2.07 13.56 -4.17
N SER A 128 1.29 14.30 -3.37
CA SER A 128 0.40 15.36 -3.85
C SER A 128 1.00 16.74 -3.53
N HIS A 129 1.88 17.24 -4.40
CA HIS A 129 2.40 18.61 -4.35
C HIS A 129 2.34 19.28 -5.74
#